data_AF-A0A822G0M9-F1
#
_entry.id   AF-A0A822G0M9-F1
#
_cell.length_a   1.000
_cell.length_b   1.000
_cell.length_c   1.000
_cell.angle_alpha   90.00
_cell.angle_beta   90.00
_cell.angle_gamma   90.00
#
_symmetry.space_group_name_H-M   'P 1'
#
loop_
_entity.id
_entity.type
_entity.pdbx_description
1 polymer ?
#
loop_
_entity_poly.entity_id
_entity_poly.type
_entity_poly.pdbx_seq_one_letter_code
_entity_poly.pdbx_strand_id
1 'polypeptide(L)'
;MQPILMPLQFRPTQVFDETKHVVDTVAKKYLEKATHVIHHLVPIEVIADGNCLYHSIVLLMNNPAVTTSELRVRTIIELVLNESYYQTMYSQHVGPIDIAIKAICKNYTFSELYEIAALCNVLQCNIRSVYPKIDFQQYMAT
;
A
#
# COMPACT_ATOMS: atom_id res chain seq x y z
N MET A 1 19.04 21.71 -2.94
CA MET A 1 19.32 20.25 -2.95
C MET A 1 18.63 19.68 -4.17
N GLN A 2 19.35 19.05 -5.10
CA GLN A 2 18.73 18.37 -6.25
C GLN A 2 18.04 17.08 -5.78
N PRO A 3 16.89 16.70 -6.36
CA PRO A 3 16.23 15.45 -6.02
C PRO A 3 17.06 14.26 -6.52
N ILE A 4 17.25 13.25 -5.65
CA ILE A 4 18.01 12.02 -5.96
C ILE A 4 17.33 11.20 -7.05
N LEU A 5 16.00 11.26 -7.13
CA LEU A 5 15.20 10.61 -8.17
C LEU A 5 14.24 11.62 -8.80
N MET A 6 13.97 11.46 -10.11
CA MET A 6 12.94 12.27 -10.77
C MET A 6 11.59 12.08 -10.08
N PRO A 7 10.79 13.16 -9.89
CA PRO A 7 9.47 13.06 -9.31
C PRO A 7 8.58 12.09 -10.09
N LEU A 8 7.86 11.25 -9.37
CA LEU A 8 6.92 10.30 -9.98
C LEU A 8 5.60 11.02 -10.25
N GLN A 9 5.16 11.05 -11.51
CA GLN A 9 3.82 11.53 -11.83
C GLN A 9 2.82 10.42 -11.60
N PHE A 10 2.17 10.43 -10.44
CA PHE A 10 1.11 9.48 -10.11
C PHE A 10 -0.27 10.10 -10.32
N ARG A 11 -1.07 9.50 -11.20
CA ARG A 11 -2.49 9.79 -11.38
C ARG A 11 -3.25 8.47 -11.31
N PRO A 12 -3.84 8.12 -10.15
CA PRO A 12 -4.48 6.83 -9.99
C PRO A 12 -5.67 6.70 -10.93
N THR A 13 -5.75 5.56 -11.61
CA THR A 13 -6.94 5.17 -12.36
C THR A 13 -8.06 4.86 -11.37
N GLN A 14 -9.18 5.58 -11.48
CA GLN A 14 -10.36 5.38 -10.62
C GLN A 14 -11.47 4.59 -11.30
N VAL A 15 -11.18 4.02 -12.49
CA VAL A 15 -12.13 3.25 -13.29
C VAL A 15 -11.69 1.79 -13.28
N PHE A 16 -12.64 0.90 -12.99
CA PHE A 16 -12.41 -0.53 -13.08
C PHE A 16 -12.37 -0.95 -14.56
N ASP A 17 -11.35 -1.71 -14.94
CA ASP A 17 -11.11 -2.19 -16.29
C ASP A 17 -11.09 -3.72 -16.28
N GLU A 18 -12.16 -4.36 -16.76
CA GLU A 18 -12.30 -5.82 -16.79
C GLU A 18 -11.22 -6.54 -17.62
N THR A 19 -10.50 -5.82 -18.48
CA THR A 19 -9.40 -6.41 -19.27
C THR A 19 -8.09 -6.48 -18.49
N LYS A 20 -7.98 -5.73 -17.38
CA LYS A 20 -6.78 -5.61 -16.56
C LYS A 20 -6.98 -6.04 -15.12
N HIS A 21 -8.18 -5.88 -14.59
CA HIS A 21 -8.51 -6.08 -13.20
C HIS A 21 -9.39 -7.30 -13.01
N VAL A 22 -9.04 -8.10 -12.00
CA VAL A 22 -9.86 -9.21 -11.53
C VAL A 22 -10.43 -8.82 -10.17
N VAL A 23 -11.71 -9.06 -9.95
CA VAL A 23 -12.34 -8.80 -8.65
C VAL A 23 -11.91 -9.85 -7.64
N ASP A 24 -11.38 -9.42 -6.50
CA ASP A 24 -11.16 -10.32 -5.37
C ASP A 24 -12.51 -10.69 -4.74
N THR A 25 -12.97 -11.91 -5.04
CA THR A 25 -14.28 -12.39 -4.60
C THR A 25 -14.36 -12.60 -3.08
N VAL A 26 -13.23 -12.83 -2.40
CA VAL A 26 -13.18 -13.00 -0.95
C VAL A 26 -13.27 -11.63 -0.26
N ALA A 27 -12.45 -10.68 -0.70
CA ALA A 27 -12.51 -9.30 -0.22
C ALA A 27 -13.88 -8.65 -0.51
N LYS A 28 -14.49 -8.96 -1.64
CA LYS A 28 -15.85 -8.48 -1.98
C LYS A 28 -16.89 -8.92 -0.94
N LYS A 29 -16.88 -10.20 -0.54
CA LYS A 29 -17.77 -10.71 0.51
C LYS A 29 -17.54 -10.00 1.86
N TYR A 30 -16.30 -9.63 2.18
CA TYR A 30 -16.02 -8.85 3.38
C TYR A 30 -16.52 -7.40 3.28
N LEU A 31 -16.37 -6.76 2.12
CA LEU A 31 -16.89 -5.41 1.90
C LEU A 31 -18.41 -5.36 1.96
N GLU A 32 -19.11 -6.36 1.42
CA GLU A 32 -20.58 -6.47 1.49
C GLU A 32 -21.08 -6.52 2.94
N LYS A 33 -20.32 -7.12 3.86
CA LYS A 33 -20.63 -7.16 5.30
C LYS A 33 -20.21 -5.90 6.06
N ALA A 34 -19.40 -5.04 5.46
CA ALA A 34 -18.89 -3.84 6.10
C ALA A 34 -19.91 -2.68 6.06
N THR A 35 -19.52 -1.51 6.59
CA THR A 35 -20.37 -0.32 6.58
C THR A 35 -20.73 0.12 5.16
N HIS A 36 -21.97 0.53 4.92
CA HIS A 36 -22.47 0.95 3.60
C HIS A 36 -21.62 2.02 2.89
N VAL A 37 -20.91 2.85 3.66
CA VAL A 37 -20.04 3.93 3.13
C VAL A 37 -18.96 3.41 2.17
N ILE A 38 -18.55 2.14 2.26
CA ILE A 38 -17.48 1.56 1.42
C ILE A 38 -17.97 0.51 0.42
N HIS A 39 -19.29 0.29 0.29
CA HIS A 39 -19.86 -0.70 -0.65
C HIS A 39 -19.65 -0.34 -2.13
N HIS A 40 -19.34 0.92 -2.42
CA HIS A 40 -19.04 1.39 -3.77
C HIS A 40 -17.61 1.07 -4.24
N LEU A 41 -16.75 0.58 -3.35
CA LEU A 41 -15.38 0.20 -3.68
C LEU A 41 -15.35 -1.19 -4.32
N VAL A 42 -14.51 -1.36 -5.33
CA VAL A 42 -14.28 -2.67 -5.99
C VAL A 42 -12.92 -3.21 -5.54
N PRO A 43 -12.87 -4.32 -4.80
CA PRO A 43 -11.60 -4.91 -4.39
C PRO A 43 -11.00 -5.65 -5.58
N ILE A 44 -9.74 -5.35 -5.88
CA ILE A 44 -9.00 -5.91 -7.02
C ILE A 44 -8.01 -6.95 -6.46
N GLU A 45 -7.94 -8.10 -7.11
CA GLU A 45 -6.98 -9.16 -6.78
C GLU A 45 -5.55 -8.69 -7.07
N VAL A 46 -4.65 -8.95 -6.13
CA VAL A 46 -3.24 -8.53 -6.19
C VAL A 46 -2.35 -9.70 -5.79
N ILE A 47 -1.19 -9.81 -6.43
CA ILE A 47 -0.17 -10.81 -6.10
C ILE A 47 0.29 -10.62 -4.63
N ALA A 48 0.15 -11.68 -3.84
CA ALA A 48 0.47 -11.70 -2.40
C ALA A 48 1.87 -12.26 -2.10
N ASP A 49 2.91 -11.65 -2.68
CA ASP A 49 4.32 -12.09 -2.58
C ASP A 49 5.17 -11.23 -1.62
N GLY A 50 4.55 -10.39 -0.80
CA GLY A 50 5.24 -9.39 0.02
C GLY A 50 5.49 -8.05 -0.69
N ASN A 51 5.23 -7.95 -2.00
CA ASN A 51 5.17 -6.69 -2.74
C ASN A 51 3.74 -6.17 -2.95
N CYS A 52 2.75 -6.80 -2.32
CA CYS A 52 1.33 -6.56 -2.57
C CYS A 52 0.91 -5.08 -2.47
N LEU A 53 1.48 -4.31 -1.53
CA LEU A 53 1.27 -2.86 -1.47
C LEU A 53 1.68 -2.18 -2.78
N TYR A 54 2.88 -2.47 -3.29
CA TYR A 54 3.40 -1.89 -4.51
C TYR A 54 2.69 -2.39 -5.76
N HIS A 55 2.33 -3.68 -5.81
CA HIS A 55 1.49 -4.22 -6.88
C HIS A 55 0.14 -3.49 -6.94
N SER A 56 -0.48 -3.21 -5.79
CA SER A 56 -1.74 -2.47 -5.71
C SER A 56 -1.61 -1.07 -6.32
N ILE A 57 -0.49 -0.37 -6.07
CA ILE A 57 -0.25 0.94 -6.68
C ILE A 57 -0.01 0.83 -8.18
N VAL A 58 0.84 -0.11 -8.63
CA VAL A 58 1.13 -0.29 -10.07
C VAL A 58 -0.14 -0.59 -10.86
N LEU A 59 -1.07 -1.38 -10.33
CA LEU A 59 -2.38 -1.61 -10.97
C LEU A 59 -3.18 -0.32 -11.18
N LEU A 60 -3.07 0.64 -10.27
CA LEU A 60 -3.71 1.95 -10.39
C LEU A 60 -2.94 2.90 -11.31
N MET A 61 -1.70 2.59 -11.69
CA MET A 61 -0.89 3.42 -12.58
C MET A 61 -1.19 3.10 -14.04
N ASN A 62 -1.46 4.13 -14.83
CA ASN A 62 -1.48 4.02 -16.30
C ASN A 62 -0.07 4.19 -16.91
N ASN A 63 0.97 3.71 -16.22
CA ASN A 63 2.36 3.82 -16.67
C ASN A 63 3.09 2.46 -16.49
N PRO A 64 3.26 1.68 -17.57
CA PRO A 64 3.86 0.35 -17.49
C PRO A 64 5.38 0.38 -17.20
N ALA A 65 6.03 1.55 -17.25
CA ALA A 65 7.46 1.66 -16.98
C ALA A 65 7.81 1.58 -15.48
N VAL A 66 6.84 1.84 -14.59
CA VAL A 66 7.07 1.86 -13.15
C VAL A 66 6.89 0.46 -12.58
N THR A 67 7.92 -0.05 -11.91
CA THR A 67 7.90 -1.40 -11.33
C THR A 67 7.64 -1.38 -9.83
N THR A 68 7.21 -2.51 -9.26
CA THR A 68 7.06 -2.65 -7.81
C THR A 68 8.39 -2.46 -7.06
N SER A 69 9.49 -2.95 -7.64
CA SER A 69 10.84 -2.74 -7.12
C SER A 69 11.23 -1.26 -7.09
N GLU A 70 10.90 -0.50 -8.14
CA GLU A 70 11.15 0.94 -8.17
C GLU A 70 10.36 1.66 -7.06
N LEU A 71 9.07 1.36 -6.90
CA LEU A 71 8.26 1.96 -5.83
C LEU A 71 8.81 1.61 -4.44
N ARG A 72 9.27 0.38 -4.21
CA ARG A 72 9.93 0.00 -2.97
C ARG A 72 11.18 0.84 -2.73
N VAL A 73 12.08 0.95 -3.72
CA VAL A 73 13.32 1.72 -3.59
C VAL A 73 13.04 3.19 -3.29
N ARG A 74 12.06 3.79 -3.98
CA ARG A 74 11.63 5.17 -3.71
C ARG A 74 11.10 5.34 -2.29
N THR A 75 10.34 4.37 -1.79
CA THR A 75 9.80 4.36 -0.42
C THR A 75 10.93 4.27 0.61
N ILE A 76 11.94 3.41 0.37
CA ILE A 76 13.12 3.29 1.23
C ILE A 76 13.89 4.61 1.26
N ILE A 77 14.13 5.23 0.11
CA ILE A 77 14.83 6.53 0.03
C ILE A 77 14.07 7.61 0.80
N GLU A 78 12.75 7.69 0.66
CA GLU A 78 11.91 8.62 1.41
C GLU A 78 12.02 8.40 2.93
N LEU A 79 11.97 7.15 3.39
CA LEU A 79 12.12 6.80 4.81
C LEU A 79 13.49 7.19 5.35
N VAL A 80 14.56 6.89 4.61
CA VAL A 80 15.94 7.19 5.03
C VAL A 80 16.20 8.70 5.06
N LEU A 81 15.75 9.44 4.04
CA LEU A 81 15.97 10.88 3.98
C LEU A 81 15.21 11.64 5.08
N ASN A 82 14.09 11.09 5.56
CA ASN A 82 13.22 11.73 6.55
C ASN A 82 13.09 10.89 7.82
N GLU A 83 14.11 10.10 8.17
CA GLU A 83 14.07 9.10 9.24
C GLU A 83 13.57 9.68 10.57
N SER A 84 14.09 10.85 10.96
CA SER A 84 13.73 11.53 12.20
C SER A 84 12.23 11.86 12.28
N TYR A 85 11.62 12.32 11.19
CA TYR A 85 10.20 12.63 11.12
C TYR A 85 9.36 11.36 11.35
N TYR A 86 9.65 10.30 10.62
CA TYR A 86 8.90 9.05 10.73
C TYR A 86 9.09 8.40 12.10
N GLN A 87 10.31 8.42 12.65
CA GLN A 87 10.59 7.94 14.00
C GLN A 87 9.73 8.68 15.03
N THR A 88 9.68 10.01 14.99
CA THR A 88 8.88 10.80 15.93
C THR A 88 7.38 10.53 15.80
N MET A 89 6.88 10.39 14.57
CA MET A 89 5.44 10.29 14.34
C MET A 89 4.88 8.89 14.59
N TYR A 90 5.61 7.83 14.21
CA TYR A 90 5.03 6.49 14.08
C TYR A 90 5.67 5.43 14.99
N SER A 91 6.85 5.68 15.59
CA SER A 91 7.55 4.63 16.35
C SER A 91 6.79 4.09 17.55
N GLN A 92 5.94 4.90 18.17
CA GLN A 92 5.05 4.48 19.25
C GLN A 92 3.98 3.46 18.81
N HIS A 93 3.68 3.38 17.51
CA HIS A 93 2.64 2.51 16.96
C HIS A 93 3.21 1.23 16.34
N VAL A 94 4.37 1.31 15.69
CA VAL A 94 4.95 0.21 14.89
C VAL A 94 6.40 -0.11 15.23
N GLY A 95 6.96 0.50 16.28
CA GLY A 95 8.30 0.21 16.77
C GLY A 95 9.43 1.00 16.06
N PRO A 96 10.69 0.61 16.29
CA PRO A 96 11.86 1.37 15.82
C PRO A 96 11.97 1.43 14.30
N ILE A 97 12.20 2.63 13.75
CA ILE A 97 12.28 2.83 12.31
C ILE A 97 13.47 2.13 11.66
N ASP A 98 14.60 2.03 12.35
CA ASP A 98 15.83 1.46 11.80
C ASP A 98 15.65 -0.04 11.49
N ILE A 99 14.85 -0.74 12.31
CA ILE A 99 14.46 -2.13 12.09
C ILE A 99 13.57 -2.22 10.84
N ALA A 100 12.57 -1.34 10.72
CA ALA A 100 11.67 -1.31 9.57
C ALA A 100 12.44 -1.05 8.25
N ILE A 101 13.30 -0.03 8.22
CA ILE A 101 14.15 0.31 7.06
C ILE A 101 15.01 -0.89 6.64
N LYS A 102 15.67 -1.55 7.59
CA LYS A 102 16.48 -2.75 7.29
C LYS A 102 15.62 -3.89 6.73
N ALA A 103 14.43 -4.10 7.27
CA ALA A 103 13.54 -5.17 6.84
C ALA A 103 13.03 -4.96 5.41
N ILE A 104 12.58 -3.74 5.08
CA ILE A 104 12.01 -3.43 3.77
C ILE A 104 13.06 -3.43 2.64
N CYS A 105 14.34 -3.27 2.95
CA CYS A 105 15.44 -3.45 1.99
C CYS A 105 15.50 -4.87 1.40
N LYS A 106 14.98 -5.88 2.12
CA LYS A 106 14.84 -7.23 1.58
C LYS A 106 13.60 -7.27 0.68
N ASN A 107 13.81 -7.61 -0.60
CA ASN A 107 12.70 -7.81 -1.53
C ASN A 107 11.73 -8.88 -0.96
N TYR A 108 10.44 -8.72 -1.24
CA TYR A 108 9.37 -9.59 -0.73
C TYR A 108 9.12 -9.50 0.79
N THR A 109 9.70 -8.53 1.50
CA THR A 109 9.25 -8.19 2.86
C THR A 109 7.94 -7.41 2.78
N PHE A 110 6.95 -7.86 3.56
CA PHE A 110 5.65 -7.19 3.70
C PHE A 110 5.82 -5.78 4.26
N SER A 111 5.04 -4.85 3.71
CA SER A 111 5.01 -3.45 4.13
C SER A 111 4.13 -3.26 5.37
N GLU A 112 4.52 -2.34 6.24
CA GLU A 112 3.81 -1.91 7.44
C GLU A 112 3.42 -0.42 7.32
N LEU A 113 3.08 0.22 8.45
CA LEU A 113 2.60 1.60 8.47
C LEU A 113 3.61 2.61 7.92
N TYR A 114 4.91 2.39 8.16
CA TYR A 114 5.96 3.28 7.68
C TYR A 114 5.95 3.38 6.16
N GLU A 115 5.88 2.25 5.46
CA GLU A 115 5.88 2.22 4.00
C GLU A 115 4.62 2.87 3.43
N ILE A 116 3.46 2.68 4.04
CA ILE A 116 2.21 3.33 3.59
C ILE A 116 2.36 4.86 3.71
N ALA A 117 2.84 5.35 4.85
CA ALA A 117 3.02 6.78 5.09
C ALA A 117 4.07 7.39 4.15
N ALA A 118 5.21 6.72 3.95
CA ALA A 118 6.24 7.14 3.02
C ALA A 118 5.76 7.11 1.56
N LEU A 119 5.00 6.09 1.18
CA LEU A 119 4.47 5.97 -0.16
C LEU A 119 3.46 7.09 -0.48
N CYS A 120 2.69 7.59 0.50
CA CYS A 120 1.87 8.79 0.31
C CYS A 120 2.70 9.99 -0.16
N ASN A 121 3.88 10.20 0.45
CA ASN A 121 4.79 11.28 0.06
C ASN A 121 5.46 11.01 -1.29
N VAL A 122 5.91 9.78 -1.54
CA VAL A 122 6.51 9.41 -2.84
C VAL A 122 5.53 9.63 -3.99
N LEU A 123 4.26 9.27 -3.79
CA LEU A 123 3.20 9.40 -4.80
C LEU A 123 2.56 10.80 -4.83
N GLN A 124 2.83 11.64 -3.82
CA GLN A 124 2.11 12.90 -3.59
C GLN A 124 0.58 12.69 -3.59
N CYS A 125 0.13 11.63 -2.92
CA CYS A 125 -1.25 11.17 -2.93
C CYS A 125 -1.64 10.56 -1.58
N ASN A 126 -2.88 10.80 -1.14
CA ASN A 126 -3.38 10.19 0.09
C ASN A 126 -3.77 8.72 -0.17
N ILE A 127 -3.16 7.80 0.57
CA ILE A 127 -3.53 6.39 0.58
C ILE A 127 -4.49 6.14 1.75
N ARG A 128 -5.68 5.61 1.44
CA ARG A 128 -6.65 5.18 2.44
C ARG A 128 -6.62 3.66 2.55
N SER A 129 -6.13 3.14 3.67
CA SER A 129 -6.27 1.72 3.98
C SER A 129 -7.67 1.44 4.54
N VAL A 130 -8.33 0.40 4.02
CA VAL A 130 -9.69 0.01 4.42
C VAL A 130 -9.65 -1.41 4.96
N TYR A 131 -9.87 -1.54 6.27
CA TYR A 131 -10.03 -2.82 6.94
C TYR A 131 -11.50 -2.98 7.33
N PRO A 132 -12.29 -3.80 6.62
CA PRO A 132 -13.64 -4.11 7.05
C PRO A 132 -13.60 -4.77 8.44
N LYS A 133 -14.50 -4.39 9.34
CA LYS A 133 -14.61 -5.07 10.64
C LYS A 133 -15.08 -6.49 10.39
N ILE A 134 -14.17 -7.46 10.51
CA ILE A 134 -14.49 -8.88 10.46
C ILE A 134 -14.79 -9.32 11.89
N ASP A 135 -16.02 -9.73 12.15
CA ASP A 135 -16.35 -10.43 13.38
C ASP A 135 -15.86 -11.87 13.27
N PHE A 136 -14.65 -12.14 13.78
CA PHE A 136 -14.04 -13.46 13.77
C PHE A 136 -14.79 -14.49 14.64
N GLN A 137 -15.65 -14.05 15.58
CA GLN A 137 -16.42 -14.99 16.40
C GLN A 137 -17.46 -15.75 15.57
N GLN A 138 -18.03 -15.13 14.54
CA GLN A 138 -18.99 -15.78 13.65
C GLN A 138 -18.35 -16.84 12.73
N TYR A 139 -17.04 -16.74 12.45
CA TYR A 139 -16.32 -17.67 11.58
C TYR A 139 -15.76 -18.91 12.30
N MET A 140 -15.66 -18.87 13.63
CA MET A 140 -15.19 -19.99 14.47
C MET A 140 -16.34 -20.87 14.99
N ALA A 141 -17.59 -20.53 14.67
CA ALA A 141 -18.80 -21.23 15.12
C ALA A 141 -19.38 -22.20 14.07
N THR A 142 -18.66 -22.44 12.98
CA THR A 142 -18.96 -23.42 11.91
C THR A 142 -17.80 -24.39 11.78
#